data_AF-A0A0E2Z4L4-F1
#
_entry.id   AF-A0A0E2Z4L4-F1
#
_cell.length_a   1.000
_cell.length_b   1.000
_cell.length_c   1.000
_cell.angle_alpha   90.00
_cell.angle_beta   90.00
_cell.angle_gamma   90.00
#
_symmetry.space_group_name_H-M   'P 1'
#
loop_
_entity.id
_entity.type
_entity.pdbx_description
1 polymer ?
#
loop_
_entity_poly.entity_id
_entity_poly.type
_entity_poly.pdbx_seq_one_letter_code
_entity_poly.pdbx_strand_id
1 'polypeptide(L)'
;MDFSPIIQQVFNALWYLIPLAILAGIFKSPWFKGIAGEFLVNTAARLFLPKDEYHLIKNVTLPTDDGTTQIDHIIVSRYGVFVIETKNMKGWIFGSANQRTWTQKIYKHTNKFQNPLHQNYKHVKTLEVLLDIPASAIHSLVVFVGDSTFKTDIPDNVTYAGGYIRHIKSRREVVLSQADVEAVTAQIEQLRLQRGLTTNRQHVRHLRQKNAPSPPTTPPTTPQCPKCGGAMVLRTARKGKSVGSAFWGCATFPACRGVMKQP
;
A
#
# COMPACT_ATOMS: atom_id res chain seq x y z
N MET A 1 49.39 26.02 5.20
CA MET A 1 49.78 24.81 4.45
C MET A 1 48.75 24.59 3.36
N ASP A 2 49.18 24.43 2.11
CA ASP A 2 48.30 24.22 0.96
C ASP A 2 48.13 22.72 0.71
N PHE A 3 46.90 22.24 0.85
CA PHE A 3 46.54 20.83 0.72
C PHE A 3 45.98 20.47 -0.65
N SER A 4 45.85 21.45 -1.55
CA SER A 4 45.30 21.25 -2.90
C SER A 4 45.96 20.13 -3.72
N PRO A 5 47.31 19.94 -3.75
CA PRO A 5 47.91 18.84 -4.52
C PRO A 5 47.55 17.46 -3.96
N ILE A 6 47.42 17.33 -2.63
CA ILE A 6 47.01 16.08 -1.98
C ILE A 6 45.54 15.77 -2.29
N ILE A 7 44.67 16.78 -2.21
CA ILE A 7 43.25 16.64 -2.55
C ILE A 7 43.08 16.23 -4.02
N GLN A 8 43.85 16.82 -4.93
CA GLN A 8 43.75 16.55 -6.36
C GLN A 8 44.26 15.16 -6.73
N GLN A 9 45.32 14.67 -6.06
CA GLN A 9 45.82 13.31 -6.23
C GLN A 9 44.81 12.27 -5.73
N VAL A 10 44.19 12.51 -4.57
CA VAL A 10 43.12 11.64 -4.02
C VAL A 10 41.88 11.65 -4.93
N PHE A 11 41.47 12.83 -5.42
CA PHE A 11 40.33 12.95 -6.33
C PHE A 11 40.58 12.19 -7.65
N ASN A 12 41.74 12.37 -8.28
CA ASN A 12 42.08 11.65 -9.52
C ASN A 12 42.18 10.12 -9.32
N ALA A 13 42.53 9.66 -8.12
CA ALA A 13 42.57 8.24 -7.80
C ALA A 13 41.20 7.62 -7.48
N LEU A 14 40.17 8.43 -7.19
CA LEU A 14 38.86 7.96 -6.70
C LEU A 14 37.65 8.51 -7.46
N TRP A 15 37.81 9.41 -8.43
CA TRP A 15 36.68 10.07 -9.12
C TRP A 15 35.71 9.09 -9.78
N TYR A 16 36.19 7.93 -10.25
CA TYR A 16 35.37 6.87 -10.85
C TYR A 16 34.45 6.16 -9.83
N LEU A 17 34.72 6.28 -8.52
CA LEU A 17 33.82 5.78 -7.48
C LEU A 17 32.59 6.67 -7.32
N ILE A 18 32.64 7.93 -7.74
CA ILE A 18 31.51 8.86 -7.68
C ILE A 18 30.33 8.36 -8.54
N PRO A 19 30.48 8.06 -9.85
CA PRO A 19 29.39 7.50 -10.64
C PRO A 19 28.96 6.12 -10.15
N LEU A 20 29.87 5.28 -9.62
CA LEU A 20 29.53 3.99 -9.03
C LEU A 20 28.67 4.14 -7.76
N ALA A 21 28.99 5.11 -6.90
CA ALA A 21 28.23 5.43 -5.70
C ALA A 21 26.86 6.06 -6.05
N ILE A 22 26.80 6.90 -7.09
CA ILE A 22 25.54 7.43 -7.63
C ILE A 22 24.66 6.30 -8.15
N LEU A 23 25.22 5.40 -8.98
CA LEU A 23 24.54 4.19 -9.46
C LEU A 23 24.03 3.32 -8.31
N ALA A 24 24.90 3.00 -7.34
CA ALA A 24 24.53 2.23 -6.16
C ALA A 24 23.43 2.91 -5.32
N GLY A 25 23.46 4.25 -5.24
CA GLY A 25 22.41 5.07 -4.62
C GLY A 25 21.07 4.96 -5.35
N ILE A 26 21.09 5.02 -6.70
CA ILE A 26 19.90 4.85 -7.54
C ILE A 26 19.30 3.44 -7.34
N PHE A 27 20.12 2.38 -7.38
CA PHE A 27 19.67 1.00 -7.13
C PHE A 27 19.04 0.80 -5.75
N LYS A 28 19.50 1.54 -4.73
CA LYS A 28 18.95 1.48 -3.37
C LYS A 28 17.71 2.35 -3.17
N SER A 29 17.40 3.26 -4.10
CA SER A 29 16.29 4.20 -3.97
C SER A 29 14.93 3.50 -3.93
N PRO A 30 13.96 3.98 -3.12
CA PRO A 30 12.59 3.45 -3.10
C PRO A 30 11.90 3.51 -4.47
N TRP A 31 12.22 4.53 -5.26
CA TRP A 31 11.69 4.72 -6.61
C TRP A 31 12.14 3.61 -7.57
N PHE A 32 13.43 3.26 -7.57
CA PHE A 32 13.96 2.17 -8.40
C PHE A 32 13.36 0.81 -7.99
N LYS A 33 13.14 0.58 -6.70
CA LYS A 33 12.47 -0.64 -6.21
C LYS A 33 11.04 -0.76 -6.73
N GLY A 34 10.28 0.33 -6.78
CA GLY A 34 8.95 0.33 -7.42
C GLY A 34 9.02 -0.09 -8.89
N ILE A 35 9.89 0.57 -9.66
CA ILE A 35 10.07 0.31 -11.10
C ILE A 35 10.50 -1.12 -11.39
N ALA A 36 11.47 -1.66 -10.62
CA ALA A 36 11.94 -3.03 -10.81
C ALA A 36 10.82 -4.06 -10.57
N GLY A 37 9.93 -3.79 -9.59
CA GLY A 37 8.79 -4.65 -9.32
C GLY A 37 7.76 -4.62 -10.45
N GLU A 38 7.37 -3.42 -10.89
CA GLU A 38 6.47 -3.23 -12.03
C GLU A 38 7.03 -3.86 -13.32
N PHE A 39 8.33 -3.71 -13.57
CA PHE A 39 9.01 -4.28 -14.73
C PHE A 39 8.89 -5.81 -14.76
N LEU A 40 9.04 -6.47 -13.62
CA LEU A 40 8.95 -7.93 -13.51
C LEU A 40 7.53 -8.42 -13.81
N VAL A 41 6.51 -7.79 -13.21
CA VAL A 41 5.09 -8.13 -13.47
C VAL A 41 4.74 -7.89 -14.94
N ASN A 42 5.13 -6.75 -15.51
CA ASN A 42 4.92 -6.47 -16.92
C ASN A 42 5.60 -7.51 -17.84
N THR A 43 6.84 -7.90 -17.53
CA THR A 43 7.59 -8.86 -18.33
C THR A 43 6.93 -10.24 -18.27
N ALA A 44 6.56 -10.72 -17.08
CA ALA A 44 5.85 -11.98 -16.93
C ALA A 44 4.49 -11.97 -17.65
N ALA A 45 3.71 -10.88 -17.54
CA ALA A 45 2.45 -10.75 -18.26
C ALA A 45 2.66 -10.86 -19.78
N ARG A 46 3.64 -10.15 -20.34
CA ARG A 46 3.93 -10.18 -21.78
C ARG A 46 4.43 -11.53 -22.28
N LEU A 47 5.13 -12.30 -21.45
CA LEU A 47 5.67 -13.61 -21.83
C LEU A 47 4.61 -14.71 -21.73
N PHE A 48 3.72 -14.62 -20.75
CA PHE A 48 2.83 -15.72 -20.41
C PHE A 48 1.35 -15.47 -20.70
N LEU A 49 0.92 -14.25 -20.98
CA LEU A 49 -0.45 -13.91 -21.34
C LEU A 49 -0.49 -13.43 -22.80
N PRO A 50 -1.08 -14.21 -23.72
CA PRO A 50 -1.21 -13.84 -25.13
C PRO A 50 -1.95 -12.51 -25.28
N LYS A 51 -1.42 -11.60 -26.11
CA LYS A 51 -1.93 -10.21 -26.22
C LYS A 51 -3.28 -10.10 -26.93
N ASP A 52 -3.62 -11.11 -27.71
CA ASP A 52 -4.89 -11.31 -28.40
C ASP A 52 -6.02 -11.67 -27.43
N GLU A 53 -5.69 -12.24 -26.27
CA GLU A 53 -6.68 -12.60 -25.23
C GLU A 53 -6.61 -11.70 -23.99
N TYR A 54 -5.43 -11.17 -23.67
CA TYR A 54 -5.14 -10.42 -22.45
C TYR A 54 -4.51 -9.06 -22.76
N HIS A 55 -5.26 -8.00 -22.52
CA HIS A 55 -4.85 -6.61 -22.75
C HIS A 55 -4.28 -6.00 -21.47
N LEU A 56 -2.95 -5.81 -21.44
CA LEU A 56 -2.24 -5.21 -20.31
C LEU A 56 -2.21 -3.68 -20.41
N ILE A 57 -2.88 -3.01 -19.47
CA ILE A 57 -2.84 -1.56 -19.25
C ILE A 57 -2.05 -1.29 -17.97
N LYS A 58 -1.19 -0.27 -17.96
CA LYS A 58 -0.25 -0.01 -16.84
C LYS A 58 -0.39 1.40 -16.32
N ASN A 59 -0.01 1.64 -15.07
CA ASN A 59 0.15 2.97 -14.49
C ASN A 59 -1.02 3.89 -14.86
N VAL A 60 -2.21 3.42 -14.50
CA VAL A 60 -3.48 4.08 -14.79
C VAL A 60 -3.84 4.94 -13.60
N THR A 61 -3.87 6.25 -13.79
CA THR A 61 -4.36 7.18 -12.77
C THR A 61 -5.79 7.57 -13.11
N LEU A 62 -6.72 7.19 -12.25
CA LEU A 62 -8.15 7.44 -12.40
C LEU A 62 -8.62 8.49 -11.39
N PRO A 63 -9.56 9.37 -11.77
CA PRO A 63 -10.23 10.25 -10.83
C PRO A 63 -11.12 9.44 -9.87
N THR A 64 -11.27 9.96 -8.65
CA THR A 64 -12.19 9.47 -7.62
C THR A 64 -12.84 10.67 -6.95
N ASP A 65 -13.98 10.52 -6.28
CA ASP A 65 -14.65 11.62 -5.58
C ASP A 65 -13.71 12.37 -4.61
N ASP A 66 -12.86 11.63 -3.91
CA ASP A 66 -11.86 12.19 -3.02
C ASP A 66 -10.47 12.34 -3.69
N GLY A 67 -10.34 12.72 -4.96
CA GLY A 67 -9.04 12.95 -5.61
C GLY A 67 -8.69 11.91 -6.68
N THR A 68 -7.60 11.16 -6.52
CA THR A 68 -7.17 10.17 -7.53
C THR A 68 -6.78 8.83 -6.93
N THR A 69 -6.78 7.80 -7.77
CA THR A 69 -6.22 6.49 -7.48
C THR A 69 -5.31 6.06 -8.62
N GLN A 70 -4.15 5.51 -8.29
CA GLN A 70 -3.20 4.97 -9.27
C GLN A 70 -3.23 3.46 -9.18
N ILE A 71 -3.41 2.79 -10.32
CA ILE A 71 -3.45 1.34 -10.46
C ILE A 71 -2.22 0.91 -11.27
N ASP A 72 -1.38 0.04 -10.69
CA ASP A 72 -0.12 -0.37 -11.30
C ASP A 72 -0.36 -1.14 -12.61
N HIS A 73 -1.21 -2.16 -12.56
CA HIS A 73 -1.51 -2.99 -13.73
C HIS A 73 -2.99 -3.39 -13.73
N ILE A 74 -3.61 -3.27 -14.91
CA ILE A 74 -4.93 -3.79 -15.21
C ILE A 74 -4.76 -4.76 -16.39
N ILE A 75 -5.32 -5.95 -16.27
CA ILE A 75 -5.38 -6.91 -17.38
C ILE A 75 -6.85 -7.11 -17.73
N VAL A 76 -7.23 -6.73 -18.94
CA VAL A 76 -8.59 -6.92 -19.47
C VAL A 76 -8.58 -8.17 -20.35
N SER A 77 -9.53 -9.07 -20.14
CA SER A 77 -9.72 -10.27 -20.95
C SER A 77 -11.19 -10.68 -20.93
N ARG A 78 -11.58 -11.61 -21.81
CA ARG A 78 -12.93 -12.20 -21.79
C ARG A 78 -13.27 -12.94 -20.48
N TYR A 79 -12.25 -13.27 -19.68
CA TYR A 79 -12.36 -13.94 -18.39
C TYR A 79 -12.47 -12.97 -17.21
N GLY A 80 -12.47 -11.66 -17.47
CA GLY A 80 -12.60 -10.61 -16.47
C GLY A 80 -11.52 -9.53 -16.54
N VAL A 81 -11.66 -8.54 -15.65
CA VAL A 81 -10.75 -7.42 -15.44
C VAL A 81 -9.94 -7.66 -14.17
N PHE A 82 -8.65 -7.93 -14.31
CA PHE A 82 -7.76 -8.20 -13.19
C PHE A 82 -7.02 -6.94 -12.77
N VAL A 83 -7.28 -6.49 -11.54
CA VAL A 83 -6.68 -5.29 -10.93
C VAL A 83 -5.54 -5.72 -10.02
N ILE A 84 -4.32 -5.40 -10.43
CA ILE A 84 -3.10 -5.93 -9.83
C ILE A 84 -2.34 -4.81 -9.10
N GLU A 85 -2.20 -4.99 -7.79
CA GLU A 85 -1.38 -4.15 -6.91
C GLU A 85 -0.01 -4.81 -6.69
N THR A 86 1.09 -4.11 -7.01
CA THR A 86 2.44 -4.69 -6.93
C THR A 86 3.21 -4.15 -5.73
N LYS A 87 3.73 -5.05 -4.88
CA LYS A 87 4.60 -4.68 -3.75
C LYS A 87 5.98 -5.30 -3.91
N ASN A 88 7.00 -4.47 -4.14
CA ASN A 88 8.40 -4.91 -4.11
C ASN A 88 8.96 -4.87 -2.68
N MET A 89 9.02 -6.02 -2.03
CA MET A 89 9.38 -6.11 -0.61
C MET A 89 10.36 -7.26 -0.35
N LYS A 90 11.16 -7.10 0.71
CA LYS A 90 12.08 -8.13 1.22
C LYS A 90 11.79 -8.45 2.69
N GLY A 91 12.29 -9.58 3.16
CA GLY A 91 12.21 -9.97 4.57
C GLY A 91 10.84 -10.56 4.93
N TRP A 92 10.48 -10.52 6.20
CA TRP A 92 9.29 -11.19 6.68
C TRP A 92 8.07 -10.28 6.66
N ILE A 93 6.96 -10.78 6.14
CA ILE A 93 5.68 -10.06 6.08
C ILE A 93 4.71 -10.72 7.04
N PHE A 94 4.09 -9.89 7.89
CA PHE A 94 3.08 -10.28 8.86
C PHE A 94 1.82 -9.45 8.58
N GLY A 95 0.71 -10.13 8.28
CA GLY A 95 -0.53 -9.45 7.94
C GLY A 95 -1.66 -10.43 7.67
N SER A 96 -2.89 -10.00 7.93
CA SER A 96 -4.09 -10.71 7.50
C SER A 96 -5.04 -9.78 6.73
N ALA A 97 -6.01 -10.35 6.01
CA ALA A 97 -6.93 -9.60 5.16
C ALA A 97 -7.69 -8.48 5.90
N ASN A 98 -8.03 -8.71 7.16
CA ASN A 98 -8.87 -7.81 7.96
C ASN A 98 -8.07 -6.70 8.66
N GLN A 99 -6.74 -6.77 8.68
CA GLN A 99 -5.91 -5.76 9.34
C GLN A 99 -5.77 -4.52 8.46
N ARG A 100 -5.87 -3.32 9.05
CA ARG A 100 -5.66 -2.05 8.33
C ARG A 100 -4.22 -1.86 7.85
N THR A 101 -3.25 -2.35 8.63
CA THR A 101 -1.83 -2.23 8.34
C THR A 101 -1.14 -3.56 8.51
N TRP A 102 -0.19 -3.85 7.64
CA TRP A 102 0.69 -5.00 7.72
C TRP A 102 2.07 -4.58 8.24
N THR A 103 2.85 -5.56 8.65
CA THR A 103 4.18 -5.35 9.22
C THR A 103 5.23 -6.07 8.40
N GLN A 104 6.27 -5.34 8.01
CA GLN A 104 7.49 -5.88 7.42
C GLN A 104 8.58 -5.91 8.49
N LYS A 105 9.31 -7.02 8.56
CA LYS A 105 10.49 -7.16 9.41
C LYS A 105 11.70 -7.55 8.56
N ILE A 106 12.75 -6.73 8.62
CA ILE A 106 14.06 -7.00 8.02
C ILE A 106 15.09 -6.96 9.14
N TYR A 107 15.54 -8.13 9.57
CA TYR A 107 16.42 -8.29 10.73
C TYR A 107 15.86 -7.60 11.98
N LYS A 108 16.53 -6.53 12.44
CA LYS A 108 16.15 -5.73 13.62
C LYS A 108 15.17 -4.59 13.30
N HIS A 109 14.92 -4.31 12.04
CA HIS A 109 14.06 -3.21 11.62
C HIS A 109 12.64 -3.70 11.34
N THR A 110 11.67 -3.01 11.93
CA THR A 110 10.24 -3.27 11.75
C THR A 110 9.60 -2.03 11.14
N ASN A 111 8.88 -2.21 10.04
CA ASN A 111 8.14 -1.14 9.39
C ASN A 111 6.68 -1.56 9.21
N LYS A 112 5.74 -0.65 9.51
CA LYS A 112 4.32 -0.85 9.22
C LYS A 112 3.97 -0.17 7.91
N PHE A 113 3.13 -0.82 7.12
CA PHE A 113 2.64 -0.28 5.86
C PHE A 113 1.14 -0.56 5.74
N GLN A 114 0.44 0.24 4.94
CA GLN A 114 -0.98 0.04 4.69
C GLN A 114 -1.20 -1.34 4.05
N ASN A 115 -2.25 -2.04 4.47
CA ASN A 115 -2.61 -3.31 3.87
C ASN A 115 -2.85 -3.14 2.35
N PRO A 116 -2.12 -3.86 1.48
CA PRO A 116 -2.26 -3.73 0.03
C PRO A 116 -3.63 -4.21 -0.47
N LEU A 117 -4.32 -5.09 0.26
CA LEU A 117 -5.67 -5.52 -0.08
C LEU A 117 -6.67 -4.36 0.04
N HIS A 118 -6.51 -3.50 1.04
CA HIS A 118 -7.39 -2.34 1.21
C HIS A 118 -7.10 -1.26 0.16
N GLN A 119 -5.84 -1.13 -0.27
CA GLN A 119 -5.48 -0.28 -1.42
C GLN A 119 -6.16 -0.80 -2.68
N ASN A 120 -5.98 -2.09 -2.97
CA ASN A 120 -6.53 -2.70 -4.17
C ASN A 120 -8.06 -2.77 -4.19
N TYR A 121 -8.70 -2.91 -3.02
CA TYR A 121 -10.15 -2.78 -2.91
C TYR A 121 -10.64 -1.42 -3.39
N LYS A 122 -9.93 -0.33 -3.05
CA LYS A 122 -10.26 1.00 -3.56
C LYS A 122 -10.14 1.06 -5.09
N HIS A 123 -9.07 0.49 -5.66
CA HIS A 123 -8.89 0.43 -7.12
C HIS A 123 -10.03 -0.31 -7.82
N VAL A 124 -10.41 -1.48 -7.28
CA VAL A 124 -11.55 -2.26 -7.78
C VAL A 124 -12.84 -1.46 -7.70
N LYS A 125 -13.14 -0.81 -6.57
CA LYS A 125 -14.36 0.01 -6.44
C LYS A 125 -14.37 1.23 -7.36
N THR A 126 -13.22 1.84 -7.62
CA THR A 126 -13.14 2.90 -8.62
C THR A 126 -13.47 2.37 -10.02
N LEU A 127 -12.98 1.18 -10.40
CA LEU A 127 -13.33 0.58 -11.68
C LEU A 127 -14.79 0.11 -11.75
N GLU A 128 -15.36 -0.43 -10.68
CA GLU A 128 -16.78 -0.79 -10.63
C GLU A 128 -17.71 0.41 -10.86
N VAL A 129 -17.32 1.61 -10.40
CA VAL A 129 -18.10 2.84 -10.62
C VAL A 129 -17.90 3.37 -12.04
N LEU A 130 -16.69 3.24 -12.58
CA LEU A 130 -16.33 3.83 -13.86
C LEU A 130 -16.63 2.94 -15.07
N LEU A 131 -16.70 1.62 -14.89
CA LEU A 131 -16.93 0.66 -15.98
C LEU A 131 -18.34 0.10 -15.92
N ASP A 132 -18.97 -0.03 -17.07
CA ASP A 132 -20.31 -0.61 -17.19
C ASP A 132 -20.25 -2.14 -17.34
N ILE A 133 -19.70 -2.82 -16.33
CA ILE A 133 -19.58 -4.28 -16.29
C ILE A 133 -19.96 -4.84 -14.92
N PRO A 134 -20.36 -6.14 -14.82
CA PRO A 134 -20.66 -6.75 -13.54
C PRO A 134 -19.46 -6.70 -12.59
N ALA A 135 -19.68 -6.32 -11.33
CA ALA A 135 -18.63 -6.31 -10.31
C ALA A 135 -17.97 -7.69 -10.11
N SER A 136 -18.70 -8.78 -10.38
CA SER A 136 -18.17 -10.15 -10.35
C SER A 136 -17.10 -10.42 -11.41
N ALA A 137 -17.06 -9.65 -12.50
CA ALA A 137 -16.04 -9.73 -13.54
C ALA A 137 -14.75 -8.98 -13.16
N ILE A 138 -14.72 -8.22 -12.06
CA ILE A 138 -13.54 -7.49 -11.61
C ILE A 138 -12.86 -8.27 -10.49
N HIS A 139 -11.59 -8.62 -10.71
CA HIS A 139 -10.81 -9.48 -9.83
C HIS A 139 -9.65 -8.72 -9.19
N SER A 140 -9.62 -8.70 -7.86
CA SER A 140 -8.52 -8.11 -7.09
C SER A 140 -7.35 -9.11 -6.99
N LEU A 141 -6.13 -8.66 -7.28
CA LEU A 141 -4.89 -9.41 -7.03
C LEU A 141 -3.80 -8.52 -6.43
N VAL A 142 -3.10 -9.02 -5.41
CA VAL A 142 -1.91 -8.38 -4.85
C VAL A 142 -0.70 -9.27 -5.11
N VAL A 143 0.34 -8.70 -5.70
CA VAL A 143 1.54 -9.43 -6.11
C VAL A 143 2.75 -8.91 -5.34
N PHE A 144 3.33 -9.78 -4.52
CA PHE A 144 4.60 -9.53 -3.86
C PHE A 144 5.75 -9.98 -4.75
N VAL A 145 6.60 -9.02 -5.10
CA VAL A 145 7.83 -9.24 -5.87
C VAL A 145 9.04 -8.98 -4.96
N GLY A 146 10.13 -9.71 -5.19
CA GLY A 146 11.33 -9.66 -4.34
C GLY A 146 11.37 -10.75 -3.25
N ASP A 147 12.41 -10.69 -2.42
CA ASP A 147 12.80 -11.75 -1.47
C ASP A 147 12.03 -11.65 -0.15
N SER A 148 10.69 -11.66 -0.22
CA SER A 148 9.83 -11.62 0.97
C SER A 148 9.23 -12.98 1.30
N THR A 149 9.02 -13.23 2.59
CA THR A 149 8.39 -14.45 3.10
C THR A 149 7.25 -14.10 4.02
N PHE A 150 6.04 -14.56 3.71
CA PHE A 150 4.90 -14.44 4.62
C PHE A 150 5.13 -15.32 5.86
N LYS A 151 4.84 -14.77 7.03
CA LYS A 151 4.91 -15.44 8.34
C LYS A 151 3.53 -15.62 8.98
N THR A 152 2.50 -15.34 8.20
CA THR A 152 1.07 -15.50 8.49
C THR A 152 0.42 -16.13 7.27
N ASP A 153 -0.82 -16.59 7.41
CA ASP A 153 -1.57 -17.15 6.30
C ASP A 153 -1.71 -16.13 5.17
N ILE A 154 -1.48 -16.60 3.95
CA ILE A 154 -1.55 -15.78 2.74
C ILE A 154 -3.01 -15.76 2.28
N PRO A 155 -3.66 -14.59 2.19
CA PRO A 155 -5.02 -14.51 1.66
C PRO A 155 -5.09 -14.95 0.20
N ASP A 156 -6.23 -15.51 -0.25
CA ASP A 156 -6.38 -16.16 -1.56
C ASP A 156 -6.01 -15.29 -2.76
N ASN A 157 -6.22 -13.97 -2.65
CA ASN A 157 -5.92 -12.99 -3.68
C ASN A 157 -4.55 -12.31 -3.52
N VAL A 158 -3.68 -12.87 -2.68
CA VAL A 158 -2.29 -12.43 -2.49
C VAL A 158 -1.35 -13.53 -2.95
N THR A 159 -0.35 -13.16 -3.74
CA THR A 159 0.57 -14.15 -4.30
C THR A 159 1.95 -13.57 -4.56
N TYR A 160 2.90 -14.45 -4.87
CA TYR A 160 4.23 -14.07 -5.32
C TYR A 160 4.27 -13.83 -6.84
N ALA A 161 5.34 -13.20 -7.31
CA ALA A 161 5.59 -12.85 -8.72
C ALA A 161 5.14 -13.90 -9.77
N GLY A 162 5.36 -15.20 -9.56
CA GLY A 162 4.94 -16.22 -10.53
C GLY A 162 3.49 -16.69 -10.39
N GLY A 163 2.88 -16.49 -9.23
CA GLY A 163 1.57 -17.06 -8.90
C GLY A 163 0.39 -16.30 -9.51
N TYR A 164 0.54 -15.01 -9.80
CA TYR A 164 -0.57 -14.21 -10.35
C TYR A 164 -0.95 -14.63 -11.78
N ILE A 165 0.04 -15.00 -12.61
CA ILE A 165 -0.21 -15.56 -13.95
C ILE A 165 -1.06 -16.82 -13.84
N ARG A 166 -0.71 -17.71 -12.90
CA ARG A 166 -1.48 -18.94 -12.64
C ARG A 166 -2.89 -18.61 -12.18
N HIS A 167 -3.05 -17.62 -11.30
CA HIS A 167 -4.35 -17.18 -10.82
C HIS A 167 -5.22 -16.65 -11.98
N ILE A 168 -4.68 -15.79 -12.84
CA ILE A 168 -5.38 -15.27 -14.01
C ILE A 168 -5.79 -16.41 -14.94
N LYS A 169 -4.86 -17.29 -15.31
CA LYS A 169 -5.12 -18.45 -16.19
C LYS A 169 -6.05 -19.50 -15.60
N SER A 170 -6.26 -19.50 -14.27
CA SER A 170 -7.20 -20.40 -13.63
C SER A 170 -8.66 -20.00 -13.89
N ARG A 171 -8.90 -18.74 -14.27
CA ARG A 171 -10.22 -18.27 -14.73
C ARG A 171 -10.42 -18.68 -16.17
N ARG A 172 -11.41 -19.54 -16.39
CA ARG A 172 -11.79 -20.08 -17.71
C ARG A 172 -13.22 -19.73 -18.12
N GLU A 173 -14.01 -19.23 -17.16
CA GLU A 173 -15.38 -18.81 -17.42
C GLU A 173 -15.37 -17.50 -18.22
N VAL A 174 -16.06 -17.51 -19.36
CA VAL A 174 -16.20 -16.33 -20.19
C VAL A 174 -17.30 -15.46 -19.58
N VAL A 175 -16.92 -14.29 -19.08
CA VAL A 175 -17.81 -13.34 -18.41
C VAL A 175 -17.95 -12.01 -19.16
N LEU A 176 -17.08 -11.76 -20.15
CA LEU A 176 -17.12 -10.59 -21.02
C LEU A 176 -17.09 -11.02 -22.48
N SER A 177 -17.89 -10.37 -23.32
CA SER A 177 -17.83 -10.51 -24.77
C SER A 177 -16.61 -9.76 -25.34
N GLN A 178 -16.27 -10.00 -26.61
CA GLN A 178 -15.20 -9.27 -27.28
C GLN A 178 -15.49 -7.77 -27.33
N ALA A 179 -16.75 -7.38 -27.55
CA ALA A 179 -17.17 -5.98 -27.54
C ALA A 179 -17.00 -5.35 -26.15
N ASP A 180 -17.29 -6.09 -25.08
CA ASP A 180 -17.09 -5.60 -23.70
C ASP A 180 -15.61 -5.39 -23.40
N VAL A 181 -14.73 -6.31 -23.84
CA VAL A 181 -13.28 -6.20 -23.66
C VAL A 181 -12.75 -4.93 -24.35
N GLU A 182 -13.19 -4.67 -25.58
CA GLU A 182 -12.81 -3.49 -26.34
C GLU A 182 -13.36 -2.21 -25.70
N ALA A 183 -14.63 -2.19 -25.30
CA ALA A 183 -15.27 -1.06 -24.63
C ALA A 183 -14.59 -0.72 -23.31
N VAL A 184 -14.33 -1.72 -22.46
CA VAL A 184 -13.63 -1.54 -21.17
C VAL A 184 -12.22 -1.02 -21.40
N THR A 185 -11.48 -1.60 -22.35
CA THR A 185 -10.11 -1.16 -22.66
C THR A 185 -10.09 0.30 -23.13
N ALA A 186 -11.00 0.66 -24.04
CA ALA A 186 -11.14 2.04 -24.54
C ALA A 186 -11.54 3.02 -23.43
N GLN A 187 -12.49 2.63 -22.57
CA GLN A 187 -12.98 3.46 -21.49
C GLN A 187 -11.89 3.74 -20.45
N ILE A 188 -11.10 2.74 -20.07
CA ILE A 188 -9.93 2.92 -19.17
C ILE A 188 -8.93 3.88 -19.81
N GLU A 189 -8.63 3.70 -21.11
CA GLU A 189 -7.68 4.56 -21.84
C GLU A 189 -8.18 6.00 -22.00
N GLN A 190 -9.50 6.21 -22.13
CA GLN A 190 -10.10 7.54 -22.22
C GLN A 190 -10.15 8.25 -20.86
N LEU A 191 -10.49 7.54 -19.79
CA LEU A 191 -10.63 8.10 -18.45
C LEU A 191 -9.30 8.36 -17.75
N ARG A 192 -8.22 7.67 -18.15
CA ARG A 192 -6.92 7.85 -17.51
C ARG A 192 -6.44 9.29 -17.66
N LEU A 193 -6.00 9.88 -16.55
CA LEU A 193 -5.31 11.16 -16.59
C LEU A 193 -4.01 11.04 -17.39
N GLN A 194 -3.61 12.11 -18.08
CA GLN A 194 -2.36 12.11 -18.83
C GLN A 194 -1.19 11.71 -17.94
N ARG A 195 -0.41 10.73 -18.41
CA ARG A 195 0.81 10.29 -17.72
C ARG A 195 1.81 11.44 -17.70
N GLY A 196 2.27 11.84 -16.51
CA GLY A 196 3.22 12.93 -16.38
C GLY A 196 3.58 13.26 -14.92
N LEU A 197 4.64 14.07 -14.76
CA LEU A 197 5.12 14.51 -13.45
C LEU A 197 4.06 15.29 -12.66
N THR A 198 3.19 16.02 -13.34
CA THR A 198 2.10 16.81 -12.74
C THR A 198 1.07 15.91 -12.06
N THR A 199 0.56 14.92 -12.78
CA THR A 199 -0.40 13.91 -12.29
C THR A 199 0.20 13.12 -11.12
N ASN A 200 1.46 12.68 -11.24
CA ASN A 200 2.18 12.00 -10.14
C ASN A 200 2.37 12.90 -8.92
N ARG A 201 2.72 14.18 -9.13
CA ARG A 201 2.87 15.16 -8.03
C ARG A 201 1.53 15.41 -7.33
N GLN A 202 0.45 15.56 -8.06
CA GLN A 202 -0.89 15.72 -7.51
C GLN A 202 -1.31 14.48 -6.71
N HIS A 203 -1.08 13.28 -7.24
CA HIS A 203 -1.34 12.03 -6.54
C HIS A 203 -0.53 11.91 -5.24
N VAL A 204 0.78 12.13 -5.28
CA VAL A 204 1.65 12.08 -4.09
C VAL A 204 1.25 13.16 -3.08
N ARG A 205 0.90 14.38 -3.52
CA ARG A 205 0.42 15.46 -2.64
C ARG A 205 -0.86 15.04 -1.92
N HIS A 206 -1.79 14.44 -2.64
CA HIS A 206 -3.03 13.94 -2.08
C HIS A 206 -2.80 12.85 -1.03
N LEU A 207 -1.96 11.84 -1.34
CA LEU A 207 -1.59 10.81 -0.38
C LEU A 207 -0.94 11.41 0.88
N ARG A 208 -0.09 12.42 0.73
CA ARG A 208 0.54 13.12 1.86
C ARG A 208 -0.47 13.89 2.70
N GLN A 209 -1.50 14.50 2.09
CA GLN A 209 -2.58 15.18 2.82
C GLN A 209 -3.45 14.18 3.57
N LYS A 210 -3.84 13.07 2.93
CA LYS A 210 -4.62 12.00 3.57
C LYS A 210 -3.87 11.29 4.70
N ASN A 211 -2.56 11.11 4.55
CA ASN A 211 -1.70 10.48 5.55
C ASN A 211 -1.03 11.49 6.49
N ALA A 212 -1.32 12.78 6.35
CA ALA A 212 -0.84 13.78 7.30
C ALA A 212 -1.44 13.45 8.68
N PRO A 213 -0.66 13.55 9.76
CA PRO A 213 -1.25 13.51 11.09
C PRO A 213 -2.28 14.63 11.14
N SER A 214 -3.53 14.29 11.42
CA SER A 214 -4.55 15.28 11.72
C SER A 214 -3.98 16.22 12.79
N PRO A 215 -4.19 17.55 12.70
CA PRO A 215 -3.89 18.44 13.82
C PRO A 215 -4.58 17.85 15.06
N PRO A 216 -3.95 17.89 16.25
CA PRO A 216 -4.52 17.28 17.44
C PRO A 216 -5.91 17.88 17.66
N THR A 217 -6.94 17.10 17.34
CA THR A 217 -8.31 17.42 17.73
C THR A 217 -8.27 17.54 19.24
N THR A 218 -8.59 18.73 19.75
CA THR A 218 -8.73 19.02 21.16
C THR A 218 -9.44 17.85 21.83
N PRO A 219 -8.80 17.11 22.75
CA PRO A 219 -9.45 15.96 23.36
C PRO A 219 -10.69 16.45 24.12
N PRO A 220 -11.79 15.66 24.14
CA PRO A 220 -12.90 15.93 25.04
C PRO A 220 -12.34 16.06 26.45
N THR A 221 -12.76 17.12 27.16
CA THR A 221 -12.25 17.55 28.45
C THR A 221 -12.06 16.35 29.38
N THR A 222 -10.82 15.87 29.47
CA THR A 222 -10.51 14.71 30.32
C THR A 222 -10.65 15.18 31.76
N PRO A 223 -11.49 14.51 32.58
CA PRO A 223 -11.70 14.96 33.96
C PRO A 223 -10.39 14.89 34.74
N GLN A 224 -10.20 15.85 35.65
CA GLN A 224 -9.06 15.86 36.57
C GLN A 224 -9.36 14.97 37.77
N CYS A 225 -8.34 14.26 38.25
CA CYS A 225 -8.47 13.36 39.38
C CYS A 225 -8.81 14.14 40.67
N PRO A 226 -9.90 13.82 41.38
CA PRO A 226 -10.31 14.55 42.58
C PRO A 226 -9.35 14.38 43.77
N LYS A 227 -8.40 13.44 43.69
CA LYS A 227 -7.42 13.19 44.77
C LYS A 227 -6.08 13.88 44.58
N CYS A 228 -5.64 14.10 43.33
CA CYS A 228 -4.30 14.62 43.06
C CYS A 228 -4.24 15.62 41.90
N GLY A 229 -5.37 15.99 41.31
CA GLY A 229 -5.45 16.90 40.15
C GLY A 229 -4.91 16.34 38.83
N GLY A 230 -4.30 15.15 38.83
CA GLY A 230 -3.70 14.52 37.64
C GLY A 230 -4.73 14.03 36.62
N ALA A 231 -4.30 13.79 35.38
CA ALA A 231 -5.16 13.31 34.31
C ALA A 231 -5.79 11.94 34.64
N MET A 232 -7.04 11.74 34.19
CA MET A 232 -7.75 10.48 34.32
C MET A 232 -7.76 9.68 33.01
N VAL A 233 -7.71 8.36 33.12
CA VAL A 233 -7.78 7.42 32.00
C VAL A 233 -8.95 6.48 32.18
N LEU A 234 -9.65 6.16 31.10
CA LEU A 234 -10.78 5.23 31.14
C LEU A 234 -10.26 3.80 31.31
N ARG A 235 -10.80 3.07 32.29
CA ARG A 235 -10.42 1.70 32.63
C ARG A 235 -11.67 0.84 32.78
N THR A 236 -11.56 -0.43 32.42
CA THR A 236 -12.64 -1.42 32.60
C THR A 236 -12.41 -2.21 33.88
N ALA A 237 -13.43 -2.32 34.73
CA ALA A 237 -13.36 -3.11 35.94
C ALA A 237 -13.25 -4.62 35.60
N ARG A 238 -12.22 -5.27 36.16
CA ARG A 238 -11.90 -6.68 35.91
C ARG A 238 -12.34 -7.61 37.05
N LYS A 239 -12.78 -7.07 38.19
CA LYS A 239 -13.17 -7.83 39.40
C LYS A 239 -14.32 -7.14 40.14
N GLY A 240 -15.16 -7.89 40.84
CA GLY A 240 -16.26 -7.39 41.68
C GLY A 240 -17.63 -7.29 40.97
N LYS A 241 -18.60 -6.64 41.62
CA LYS A 241 -19.99 -6.51 41.11
C LYS A 241 -20.13 -5.63 39.85
N SER A 242 -19.06 -4.95 39.44
CA SER A 242 -19.06 -4.00 38.32
C SER A 242 -18.17 -4.46 37.15
N VAL A 243 -17.85 -5.75 37.07
CA VAL A 243 -17.03 -6.33 35.98
C VAL A 243 -17.62 -5.96 34.62
N GLY A 244 -16.77 -5.46 33.72
CA GLY A 244 -17.16 -5.01 32.38
C GLY A 244 -17.58 -3.54 32.29
N SER A 245 -17.89 -2.87 33.40
CA SER A 245 -18.17 -1.43 33.38
C SER A 245 -16.89 -0.59 33.25
N ALA A 246 -16.99 0.53 32.54
CA ALA A 246 -15.92 1.51 32.40
C ALA A 246 -15.99 2.59 33.50
N PHE A 247 -14.84 3.01 33.99
CA PHE A 247 -14.69 4.07 34.98
C PHE A 247 -13.42 4.87 34.72
N TRP A 248 -13.37 6.11 35.19
CA TRP A 248 -12.17 6.93 35.14
C TRP A 248 -11.24 6.56 36.29
N GLY A 249 -10.02 6.12 36.00
CA GLY A 249 -8.96 5.88 36.98
C GLY A 249 -7.80 6.86 36.80
N CYS A 250 -7.15 7.26 37.89
CA CYS A 250 -5.99 8.16 37.80
C CYS A 250 -4.85 7.56 36.94
N ALA A 251 -4.23 8.38 36.10
CA ALA A 251 -3.11 7.97 35.27
C ALA A 251 -1.88 7.53 36.08
N THR A 252 -1.68 8.11 37.28
CA THR A 252 -0.53 7.82 38.16
C THR A 252 -0.76 6.62 39.09
N PHE A 253 -1.78 5.78 38.86
CA PHE A 253 -1.90 4.50 39.57
C PHE A 253 -0.64 3.63 39.35
N PRO A 254 -0.04 3.01 40.38
CA PRO A 254 -0.61 2.77 41.72
C PRO A 254 -0.39 3.87 42.76
N ALA A 255 0.40 4.91 42.45
CA ALA A 255 0.73 6.00 43.38
C ALA A 255 -0.49 6.84 43.77
N CYS A 256 -1.43 7.07 42.83
CA CYS A 256 -2.74 7.63 43.13
C CYS A 256 -3.87 6.65 42.76
N ARG A 257 -4.77 6.40 43.71
CA ARG A 257 -5.93 5.50 43.55
C ARG A 257 -7.25 6.28 43.43
N GLY A 258 -7.23 7.44 42.78
CA GLY A 258 -8.44 8.21 42.49
C GLY A 258 -9.28 7.57 41.39
N VAL A 259 -10.60 7.52 41.58
CA VAL A 259 -11.57 6.96 40.63
C VAL A 259 -12.79 7.86 40.52
N MET A 260 -13.40 7.90 39.33
CA MET A 260 -14.70 8.54 39.09
C MET A 260 -15.55 7.63 38.22
N LYS A 261 -16.87 7.64 38.46
CA LYS A 261 -17.81 6.96 37.56
C LYS A 261 -17.81 7.68 36.22
N GLN A 262 -17.82 6.92 35.13
CA GLN A 262 -18.18 7.48 33.84
C GLN A 262 -19.68 7.84 33.90
N PRO A 263 -20.09 9.06 33.54
CA PRO A 263 -21.51 9.41 33.44
C PRO A 263 -22.23 8.53 32.42
#